data_AF-A0A0A0B6M3-F1
#
_entry.id   AF-A0A0A0B6M3-F1
#
_cell.length_a   1.000
_cell.length_b   1.000
_cell.length_c   1.000
_cell.angle_alpha   90.00
_cell.angle_beta   90.00
_cell.angle_gamma   90.00
#
_symmetry.space_group_name_H-M   'P 1'
#
loop_
_entity.id
_entity.type
_entity.pdbx_description
1 polymer ?
#
loop_
_entity_poly.entity_id
_entity_poly.type
_entity_poly.pdbx_seq_one_letter_code
_entity_poly.pdbx_strand_id
1 'polypeptide(L)'
;MSHRTALAPLVATLAAAALTALLATDVARAPAALPAGPPVVAAADVAAAATEGEVHFTAAGDYGAGPQSRAVLAAIGRLAPDLNLALGDLSYGAVGGEQAWCDLVTQHVGAGFPFQLLAGNHESNGTNGHINDFSSCLPNQLPGLVGTYGRQWYVDVPAQDPLVRYVMISPGLTFPEGLASYAAGSPRYAWTAAAIDGARAEQIPWVVVGSHTPCLSMGQYPCDMGPDLLNLLLGSDVDLVLHGHEHLYQRTKQLGHGTGCTRMTPGTADLDCVVDADASMVKGAGTVFATVGTGGVVQRDVNPSDPEAPYFAAASGLATATWGVLDVRVSATTLTAAFVRADGGTFTDAFTIGGTPDPGAAPFAADTFTRTVASGLGSAETGGAWRTSGTGYSVAGGTARVQLGAGTGRDLALPVSSASTDLTLTAATDRAPTGGGLYLSVDGRRVPGVGGYRAKVHVGSSGAVSVGLTRTAGSSETALAPSTVVPGLTHVVGQRLQVRVQVTGTSPTTVRARVWRAGDPEPSAWQLTATDATAGLQAAGEIGAYLYLSSSATGTPLVAQLDDVVARTP
;
A
#
# COMPACT_ATOMS: atom_id res chain seq x y z
N MET A 1 -24.06 -45.53 65.82
CA MET A 1 -24.61 -44.39 65.04
C MET A 1 -24.97 -44.93 63.66
N SER A 2 -26.07 -45.70 63.55
CA SER A 2 -27.39 -45.29 63.00
C SER A 2 -27.30 -44.54 61.67
N HIS A 3 -27.88 -44.95 60.54
CA HIS A 3 -28.69 -46.12 60.18
C HIS A 3 -28.54 -46.32 58.65
N ARG A 4 -28.46 -47.58 58.20
CA ARG A 4 -28.76 -48.02 56.83
C ARG A 4 -30.28 -48.10 56.64
N THR A 5 -30.79 -47.75 55.46
CA THR A 5 -31.74 -48.60 54.70
C THR A 5 -31.90 -48.14 53.25
N ALA A 6 -31.96 -49.12 52.36
CA ALA A 6 -32.10 -49.04 50.91
C ALA A 6 -33.58 -49.05 50.46
N LEU A 7 -33.84 -48.72 49.18
CA LEU A 7 -34.63 -49.51 48.21
C LEU A 7 -34.83 -48.73 46.90
N ALA A 8 -34.57 -49.41 45.78
CA ALA A 8 -34.90 -49.01 44.39
C ALA A 8 -36.19 -49.74 43.92
N PRO A 9 -36.51 -49.79 42.62
CA PRO A 9 -37.31 -48.85 41.83
C PRO A 9 -38.67 -49.46 41.41
N LEU A 10 -39.56 -48.68 40.76
CA LEU A 10 -40.75 -49.21 40.10
C LEU A 10 -40.77 -48.84 38.61
N VAL A 11 -40.70 -49.89 37.78
CA VAL A 11 -41.03 -49.92 36.35
C VAL A 11 -42.50 -50.28 36.23
N ALA A 12 -43.23 -49.64 35.32
CA ALA A 12 -44.50 -50.16 34.79
C ALA A 12 -44.57 -49.90 33.27
N THR A 13 -44.56 -51.01 32.53
CA THR A 13 -44.84 -51.20 31.11
C THR A 13 -46.35 -51.39 30.87
N LEU A 14 -46.81 -51.12 29.63
CA LEU A 14 -47.95 -51.69 28.86
C LEU A 14 -48.62 -50.56 28.03
N ALA A 15 -48.99 -50.69 26.76
CA ALA A 15 -49.07 -51.82 25.83
C ALA A 15 -49.13 -51.33 24.36
N ALA A 16 -48.79 -52.22 23.44
CA ALA A 16 -48.84 -52.09 21.99
C ALA A 16 -50.13 -52.68 21.37
N ALA A 17 -50.46 -52.27 20.14
CA ALA A 17 -51.13 -53.07 19.08
C ALA A 17 -51.25 -52.20 17.80
N ALA A 18 -50.58 -52.49 16.66
CA ALA A 18 -50.84 -53.55 15.64
C ALA A 18 -51.91 -53.11 14.59
N LEU A 19 -51.86 -53.35 13.26
CA LEU A 19 -50.94 -54.00 12.30
C LEU A 19 -51.55 -53.87 10.86
N THR A 20 -50.69 -53.90 9.82
CA THR A 20 -50.86 -54.48 8.44
C THR A 20 -51.81 -53.92 7.34
N ALA A 21 -51.15 -53.38 6.29
CA ALA A 21 -51.17 -53.68 4.84
C ALA A 21 -52.27 -54.55 4.18
N LEU A 22 -52.75 -54.17 2.95
CA LEU A 22 -52.29 -54.67 1.63
C LEU A 22 -53.17 -54.17 0.43
N LEU A 23 -52.52 -54.03 -0.74
CA LEU A 23 -52.98 -54.23 -2.15
C LEU A 23 -53.41 -53.06 -3.06
N ALA A 24 -52.90 -53.19 -4.28
CA ALA A 24 -52.81 -52.27 -5.41
C ALA A 24 -54.06 -52.21 -6.30
N THR A 25 -54.17 -51.12 -7.08
CA THR A 25 -54.63 -51.18 -8.48
C THR A 25 -53.82 -50.20 -9.34
N ASP A 26 -53.26 -50.75 -10.43
CA ASP A 26 -52.61 -50.04 -11.53
C ASP A 26 -53.62 -49.32 -12.42
N VAL A 27 -53.34 -48.07 -12.80
CA VAL A 27 -53.74 -47.51 -14.09
C VAL A 27 -52.58 -46.69 -14.65
N ALA A 28 -51.98 -47.20 -15.72
CA ALA A 28 -50.93 -46.56 -16.50
C ALA A 28 -51.48 -45.35 -17.30
N ARG A 29 -50.73 -44.24 -17.31
CA ARG A 29 -50.80 -43.21 -18.36
C ARG A 29 -49.40 -42.62 -18.61
N ALA A 30 -49.08 -42.50 -19.90
CA ALA A 30 -47.86 -42.08 -20.61
C ALA A 30 -46.87 -41.07 -19.96
N PRO A 31 -45.59 -41.02 -20.39
CA PRO A 31 -44.50 -40.43 -19.61
C PRO A 31 -44.54 -38.91 -19.63
N ALA A 32 -44.56 -38.31 -18.44
CA ALA A 32 -44.20 -36.91 -18.26
C ALA A 32 -42.67 -36.79 -18.26
N ALA A 33 -42.15 -35.84 -19.03
CA ALA A 33 -40.74 -35.53 -19.13
C ALA A 33 -40.12 -35.31 -17.74
N LEU A 34 -38.90 -35.82 -17.56
CA LEU A 34 -38.07 -35.57 -16.39
C LEU A 34 -37.98 -34.06 -16.12
N PRO A 35 -38.29 -33.56 -14.90
CA PRO A 35 -37.87 -32.23 -14.54
C PRO A 35 -36.34 -32.23 -14.53
N ALA A 36 -35.77 -31.25 -15.24
CA ALA A 36 -34.34 -31.00 -15.27
C ALA A 36 -33.76 -31.04 -13.85
N GLY A 37 -32.56 -31.61 -13.71
CA GLY A 37 -31.80 -31.55 -12.46
C GLY A 37 -31.71 -30.11 -11.95
N PRO A 38 -31.45 -29.92 -10.64
CA PRO A 38 -31.33 -28.58 -10.07
C PRO A 38 -30.37 -27.78 -10.95
N PRO A 39 -30.72 -26.53 -11.33
CA PRO A 39 -29.83 -25.74 -12.14
C PRO A 39 -28.49 -25.68 -11.42
N VAL A 40 -27.41 -25.90 -12.17
CA VAL A 40 -26.09 -25.43 -11.75
C VAL A 40 -26.29 -23.95 -11.45
N VAL A 41 -26.30 -23.62 -10.16
CA VAL A 41 -26.35 -22.23 -9.72
C VAL A 41 -25.03 -21.65 -10.21
N ALA A 42 -25.10 -20.95 -11.34
CA ALA A 42 -24.04 -20.03 -11.74
C ALA A 42 -23.71 -19.19 -10.52
N ALA A 43 -22.41 -19.01 -10.22
CA ALA A 43 -21.92 -18.14 -9.17
C ALA A 43 -22.74 -16.85 -9.18
N ALA A 44 -23.67 -16.72 -8.24
CA ALA A 44 -24.55 -15.58 -8.18
C ALA A 44 -23.69 -14.39 -7.79
N ASP A 45 -23.76 -13.35 -8.61
CA ASP A 45 -23.23 -12.01 -8.35
C ASP A 45 -23.63 -11.55 -6.94
N VAL A 46 -22.74 -11.76 -5.97
CA VAL A 46 -22.83 -11.13 -4.64
C VAL A 46 -21.41 -10.78 -4.19
N ALA A 47 -20.75 -9.94 -4.97
CA ALA A 47 -19.91 -8.92 -4.36
C ALA A 47 -20.87 -7.77 -4.06
N ALA A 48 -20.95 -7.32 -2.81
CA ALA A 48 -21.35 -5.94 -2.57
C ALA A 48 -20.38 -5.11 -3.42
N ALA A 49 -20.87 -4.61 -4.54
CA ALA A 49 -20.07 -3.80 -5.43
C ALA A 49 -19.76 -2.54 -4.63
N ALA A 50 -18.50 -2.41 -4.23
CA ALA A 50 -17.92 -1.16 -3.79
C ALA A 50 -18.58 -0.02 -4.57
N THR A 51 -19.06 1.00 -3.86
CA THR A 51 -19.66 2.15 -4.52
C THR A 51 -18.61 2.72 -5.48
N GLU A 52 -18.98 3.08 -6.71
CA GLU A 52 -17.98 3.52 -7.71
C GLU A 52 -17.07 4.61 -7.12
N GLY A 53 -15.77 4.31 -6.99
CA GLY A 53 -14.78 5.22 -6.40
C GLY A 53 -14.63 5.19 -4.87
N GLU A 54 -15.29 4.27 -4.14
CA GLU A 54 -15.14 4.08 -2.69
C GLU A 54 -15.15 2.58 -2.30
N VAL A 55 -14.23 2.17 -1.41
CA VAL A 55 -14.26 0.89 -0.69
C VAL A 55 -14.65 1.12 0.76
N HIS A 56 -15.61 0.36 1.27
CA HIS A 56 -16.04 0.35 2.67
C HIS A 56 -15.66 -0.99 3.31
N PHE A 57 -14.83 -0.98 4.36
CA PHE A 57 -14.48 -2.19 5.09
C PHE A 57 -14.55 -2.02 6.61
N THR A 58 -14.73 -3.13 7.32
CA THR A 58 -14.60 -3.18 8.78
C THR A 58 -13.41 -4.05 9.19
N ALA A 59 -12.86 -3.83 10.38
CA ALA A 59 -11.81 -4.68 10.94
C ALA A 59 -11.95 -4.85 12.46
N ALA A 60 -11.72 -6.08 12.92
CA ALA A 60 -11.55 -6.44 14.34
C ALA A 60 -10.85 -7.80 14.46
N GLY A 61 -10.17 -8.03 15.58
CA GLY A 61 -9.66 -9.34 16.01
C GLY A 61 -10.30 -9.78 17.32
N ASP A 62 -9.96 -10.99 17.77
CA ASP A 62 -10.24 -11.44 19.13
C ASP A 62 -11.75 -11.57 19.39
N TYR A 63 -12.43 -12.36 18.55
CA TYR A 63 -13.89 -12.45 18.53
C TYR A 63 -14.43 -13.31 19.66
N GLY A 64 -14.15 -14.61 19.63
CA GLY A 64 -14.87 -15.59 20.45
C GLY A 64 -16.29 -15.88 19.91
N ALA A 65 -17.14 -16.46 20.75
CA ALA A 65 -18.53 -16.83 20.41
C ALA A 65 -19.58 -16.29 21.42
N GLY A 66 -19.16 -15.37 22.28
CA GLY A 66 -19.95 -14.83 23.40
C GLY A 66 -20.97 -13.77 22.97
N PRO A 67 -21.72 -13.20 23.94
CA PRO A 67 -22.69 -12.14 23.68
C PRO A 67 -22.08 -10.90 23.01
N GLN A 68 -20.90 -10.48 23.44
CA GLN A 68 -20.18 -9.33 22.87
C GLN A 68 -19.76 -9.62 21.41
N SER A 69 -19.25 -10.82 21.13
CA SER A 69 -18.91 -11.26 19.77
C SER A 69 -20.12 -11.20 18.84
N ARG A 70 -21.28 -11.66 19.32
CA ARG A 70 -22.55 -11.57 18.58
C ARG A 70 -22.97 -10.13 18.32
N ALA A 71 -22.81 -9.24 19.30
CA ALA A 71 -23.09 -7.83 19.13
C ALA A 71 -22.17 -7.19 18.07
N VAL A 72 -20.89 -7.53 18.08
CA VAL A 72 -19.89 -7.09 17.07
C VAL A 72 -20.25 -7.60 15.69
N LEU A 73 -20.51 -8.90 15.53
CA LEU A 73 -20.94 -9.48 14.25
C LEU A 73 -22.26 -8.86 13.75
N ALA A 74 -23.22 -8.61 14.65
CA ALA A 74 -24.44 -7.88 14.31
C ALA A 74 -24.16 -6.43 13.89
N ALA A 75 -23.16 -5.77 14.48
CA ALA A 75 -22.76 -4.42 14.08
C ALA A 75 -22.16 -4.41 12.67
N ILE A 76 -21.29 -5.37 12.34
CA ILE A 76 -20.76 -5.56 10.97
C ILE A 76 -21.92 -5.73 9.98
N GLY A 77 -22.86 -6.63 10.28
CA GLY A 77 -24.04 -6.85 9.42
C GLY A 77 -24.92 -5.59 9.24
N ARG A 78 -25.02 -4.72 10.25
CA ARG A 78 -25.75 -3.44 10.15
C ARG A 78 -24.99 -2.36 9.37
N LEU A 79 -23.67 -2.32 9.50
CA LEU A 79 -22.82 -1.37 8.76
C LEU A 79 -22.81 -1.69 7.27
N ALA A 80 -23.02 -2.97 6.91
CA ALA A 80 -23.06 -3.46 5.54
C ALA A 80 -21.83 -3.04 4.71
N PRO A 81 -20.59 -3.30 5.19
CA PRO A 81 -19.38 -3.00 4.43
C PRO A 81 -19.24 -3.91 3.20
N ASP A 82 -18.28 -3.62 2.32
CA ASP A 82 -17.90 -4.47 1.19
C ASP A 82 -17.14 -5.71 1.67
N LEU A 83 -16.35 -5.59 2.74
CA LEU A 83 -15.64 -6.69 3.39
C LEU A 83 -15.40 -6.44 4.89
N ASN A 84 -15.10 -7.52 5.62
CA ASN A 84 -14.56 -7.46 6.99
C ASN A 84 -13.20 -8.16 7.04
N LEU A 85 -12.21 -7.54 7.68
CA LEU A 85 -10.93 -8.14 8.00
C LEU A 85 -10.96 -8.72 9.42
N ALA A 86 -10.91 -10.04 9.54
CA ALA A 86 -10.80 -10.74 10.82
C ALA A 86 -9.33 -10.94 11.20
N LEU A 87 -8.86 -10.16 12.17
CA LEU A 87 -7.43 -10.01 12.51
C LEU A 87 -6.90 -11.11 13.46
N GLY A 88 -7.34 -12.36 13.27
CA GLY A 88 -6.94 -13.50 14.10
C GLY A 88 -7.70 -13.63 15.41
N ASP A 89 -7.47 -14.77 16.06
CA ASP A 89 -8.12 -15.21 17.28
C ASP A 89 -9.65 -15.26 17.13
N LEU A 90 -10.09 -16.30 16.43
CA LEU A 90 -11.43 -16.39 15.89
C LEU A 90 -12.42 -16.90 16.95
N SER A 91 -12.35 -18.19 17.28
CA SER A 91 -13.41 -18.83 18.09
C SER A 91 -13.12 -18.90 19.58
N TYR A 92 -11.84 -19.00 19.97
CA TYR A 92 -11.39 -19.43 21.31
C TYR A 92 -12.03 -20.76 21.78
N GLY A 93 -12.59 -21.53 20.84
CA GLY A 93 -13.33 -22.77 21.07
C GLY A 93 -12.44 -24.00 21.04
N ALA A 94 -13.05 -25.17 21.19
CA ALA A 94 -12.35 -26.43 21.02
C ALA A 94 -12.08 -26.72 19.54
N VAL A 95 -10.96 -27.37 19.25
CA VAL A 95 -10.66 -27.94 17.93
C VAL A 95 -11.79 -28.87 17.50
N GLY A 96 -12.23 -28.75 16.24
CA GLY A 96 -13.42 -29.42 15.70
C GLY A 96 -14.73 -28.62 15.85
N GLY A 97 -14.71 -27.48 16.54
CA GLY A 97 -15.84 -26.57 16.71
C GLY A 97 -15.90 -25.42 15.68
N GLU A 98 -14.99 -25.38 14.72
CA GLU A 98 -14.78 -24.28 13.77
C GLU A 98 -16.04 -24.00 12.93
N GLN A 99 -16.73 -25.05 12.48
CA GLN A 99 -17.96 -24.92 11.69
C GLN A 99 -19.05 -24.15 12.45
N ALA A 100 -19.22 -24.41 13.75
CA ALA A 100 -20.24 -23.72 14.55
C ALA A 100 -19.94 -22.21 14.67
N TRP A 101 -18.66 -21.84 14.66
CA TRP A 101 -18.26 -20.44 14.64
C TRP A 101 -18.44 -19.81 13.24
N CYS A 102 -18.14 -20.54 12.17
CA CYS A 102 -18.46 -20.12 10.80
C CYS A 102 -19.97 -19.89 10.59
N ASP A 103 -20.80 -20.79 11.11
CA ASP A 103 -22.27 -20.64 11.09
C ASP A 103 -22.72 -19.42 11.87
N LEU A 104 -22.08 -19.15 13.02
CA LEU A 104 -22.33 -17.95 13.81
C LEU A 104 -22.04 -16.67 13.02
N VAL A 105 -20.90 -16.62 12.32
CA VAL A 105 -20.52 -15.48 11.48
C VAL A 105 -21.55 -15.30 10.37
N THR A 106 -21.78 -16.32 9.55
CA THR A 106 -22.69 -16.24 8.39
C THR A 106 -24.14 -15.94 8.78
N GLN A 107 -24.59 -16.33 9.98
CA GLN A 107 -25.89 -15.95 10.51
C GLN A 107 -26.05 -14.43 10.68
N HIS A 108 -24.97 -13.71 10.99
CA HIS A 108 -25.00 -12.26 11.27
C HIS A 108 -24.66 -11.40 10.06
N VAL A 109 -23.69 -11.82 9.25
CA VAL A 109 -23.19 -11.03 8.10
C VAL A 109 -23.69 -11.54 6.75
N GLY A 110 -24.34 -12.70 6.72
CA GLY A 110 -24.82 -13.35 5.50
C GLY A 110 -23.81 -14.35 4.92
N ALA A 111 -24.33 -15.40 4.29
CA ALA A 111 -23.51 -16.32 3.52
C ALA A 111 -22.97 -15.63 2.26
N GLY A 112 -21.70 -15.86 1.92
CA GLY A 112 -21.05 -15.22 0.76
C GLY A 112 -20.54 -13.81 1.03
N PHE A 113 -20.80 -13.23 2.21
CA PHE A 113 -20.17 -11.96 2.59
C PHE A 113 -18.64 -12.13 2.71
N PRO A 114 -17.83 -11.19 2.17
CA PRO A 114 -16.37 -11.22 2.30
C PRO A 114 -15.85 -11.01 3.74
N PHE A 115 -15.96 -12.05 4.56
CA PHE A 115 -15.39 -12.12 5.91
C PHE A 115 -13.98 -12.73 5.84
N GLN A 116 -13.00 -11.88 5.58
CA GLN A 116 -11.64 -12.28 5.22
C GLN A 116 -10.80 -12.63 6.45
N LEU A 117 -10.25 -13.86 6.46
CA LEU A 117 -9.59 -14.44 7.62
C LEU A 117 -8.08 -14.21 7.64
N LEU A 118 -7.56 -14.00 8.84
CA LEU A 118 -6.15 -14.15 9.20
C LEU A 118 -6.05 -15.01 10.47
N ALA A 119 -4.98 -15.81 10.61
CA ALA A 119 -4.73 -16.60 11.80
C ALA A 119 -4.19 -15.74 12.95
N GLY A 120 -4.68 -16.01 14.16
CA GLY A 120 -4.03 -15.59 15.41
C GLY A 120 -3.26 -16.73 16.07
N ASN A 121 -2.72 -16.49 17.26
CA ASN A 121 -2.01 -17.54 18.00
C ASN A 121 -2.95 -18.69 18.39
N HIS A 122 -4.25 -18.43 18.51
CA HIS A 122 -5.25 -19.44 18.82
C HIS A 122 -5.52 -20.42 17.65
N GLU A 123 -5.30 -20.01 16.40
CA GLU A 123 -5.52 -20.85 15.21
C GLU A 123 -4.24 -21.42 14.59
N SER A 124 -3.09 -20.79 14.87
CA SER A 124 -1.82 -21.11 14.20
C SER A 124 -1.27 -22.50 14.56
N ASN A 125 -1.37 -22.89 15.83
CA ASN A 125 -0.78 -24.12 16.36
C ASN A 125 -1.81 -25.18 16.80
N GLY A 126 -3.11 -24.94 16.52
CA GLY A 126 -4.18 -25.87 16.90
C GLY A 126 -4.65 -25.75 18.34
N THR A 127 -4.33 -24.67 19.06
CA THR A 127 -4.79 -24.51 20.46
C THR A 127 -6.30 -24.36 20.55
N ASN A 128 -6.92 -23.58 19.65
CA ASN A 128 -8.37 -23.32 19.63
C ASN A 128 -8.95 -23.40 18.21
N GLY A 129 -8.47 -24.42 17.50
CA GLY A 129 -8.85 -24.75 16.14
C GLY A 129 -7.72 -24.53 15.15
N HIS A 130 -7.94 -24.94 13.91
CA HIS A 130 -6.97 -24.79 12.83
C HIS A 130 -7.44 -23.78 11.79
N ILE A 131 -6.58 -22.84 11.41
CA ILE A 131 -6.94 -21.82 10.39
C ILE A 131 -7.44 -22.43 9.07
N ASN A 132 -6.99 -23.64 8.72
CA ASN A 132 -7.45 -24.33 7.51
C ASN A 132 -8.90 -24.81 7.62
N ASP A 133 -9.36 -25.17 8.82
CA ASP A 133 -10.74 -25.61 9.05
C ASP A 133 -11.68 -24.40 9.02
N PHE A 134 -11.28 -23.28 9.65
CA PHE A 134 -12.00 -22.01 9.53
C PHE A 134 -12.08 -21.52 8.08
N SER A 135 -10.97 -21.53 7.34
CA SER A 135 -10.97 -21.10 5.94
C SER A 135 -11.70 -22.08 5.01
N SER A 136 -11.91 -23.33 5.43
CA SER A 136 -12.77 -24.26 4.69
C SER A 136 -14.25 -23.92 4.84
N CYS A 137 -14.71 -23.48 6.01
CA CYS A 137 -16.11 -23.10 6.23
C CYS A 137 -16.44 -21.62 5.97
N LEU A 138 -15.43 -20.75 5.98
CA LEU A 138 -15.49 -19.35 5.57
C LEU A 138 -14.41 -19.09 4.50
N PRO A 139 -14.59 -19.61 3.27
CA PRO A 139 -13.62 -19.42 2.21
C PRO A 139 -13.56 -17.96 1.75
N ASN A 140 -12.42 -17.56 1.21
CA ASN A 140 -12.24 -16.26 0.57
C ASN A 140 -13.34 -16.00 -0.47
N GLN A 141 -13.97 -14.81 -0.39
CA GLN A 141 -15.00 -14.35 -1.32
C GLN A 141 -14.50 -13.27 -2.30
N LEU A 142 -13.25 -12.82 -2.19
CA LEU A 142 -12.67 -11.80 -3.06
C LEU A 142 -11.86 -12.43 -4.19
N PRO A 143 -12.13 -12.12 -5.47
CA PRO A 143 -11.34 -12.63 -6.58
C PRO A 143 -9.93 -12.04 -6.58
N GLY A 144 -8.98 -12.74 -7.20
CA GLY A 144 -7.62 -12.23 -7.40
C GLY A 144 -6.69 -12.33 -6.19
N LEU A 145 -7.10 -13.02 -5.11
CA LEU A 145 -6.23 -13.25 -3.96
C LEU A 145 -4.94 -14.00 -4.36
N VAL A 146 -3.81 -13.50 -3.85
CA VAL A 146 -2.49 -14.11 -4.04
C VAL A 146 -1.92 -14.52 -2.69
N GLY A 147 -1.48 -15.77 -2.58
CA GLY A 147 -0.87 -16.33 -1.37
C GLY A 147 -1.71 -17.42 -0.70
N THR A 148 -1.45 -17.66 0.58
CA THR A 148 -2.15 -18.65 1.40
C THR A 148 -3.17 -17.95 2.28
N TYR A 149 -4.44 -18.05 1.90
CA TYR A 149 -5.55 -17.48 2.65
C TYR A 149 -5.55 -17.93 4.12
N GLY A 150 -5.83 -17.00 5.02
CA GLY A 150 -5.70 -17.21 6.46
C GLY A 150 -4.28 -17.06 7.04
N ARG A 151 -3.21 -16.99 6.24
CA ARG A 151 -1.82 -16.96 6.77
C ARG A 151 -0.93 -15.86 6.22
N GLN A 152 -0.88 -15.75 4.90
CA GLN A 152 -0.06 -14.77 4.18
C GLN A 152 -0.64 -14.58 2.80
N TRP A 153 -1.39 -13.51 2.59
CA TRP A 153 -2.09 -13.27 1.35
C TRP A 153 -2.29 -11.77 1.09
N TYR A 154 -2.42 -11.38 -0.17
CA TYR A 154 -2.88 -10.05 -0.54
C TYR A 154 -4.01 -10.13 -1.56
N VAL A 155 -4.82 -9.08 -1.60
CA VAL A 155 -5.89 -8.90 -2.59
C VAL A 155 -6.11 -7.42 -2.85
N ASP A 156 -6.48 -7.11 -4.09
CA ASP A 156 -6.77 -5.75 -4.52
C ASP A 156 -8.27 -5.54 -4.62
N VAL A 157 -8.75 -4.44 -4.05
CA VAL A 157 -10.17 -4.13 -3.95
C VAL A 157 -10.43 -2.67 -4.38
N PRO A 158 -11.39 -2.43 -5.29
CA PRO A 158 -12.12 -3.44 -6.06
C PRO A 158 -11.19 -4.21 -7.01
N ALA A 159 -11.62 -5.37 -7.51
CA ALA A 159 -10.78 -6.18 -8.40
C ALA A 159 -10.48 -5.51 -9.75
N GLN A 160 -11.39 -4.63 -10.19
CA GLN A 160 -11.21 -3.73 -11.31
C GLN A 160 -10.95 -2.33 -10.78
N ASP A 161 -9.95 -1.64 -11.34
CA ASP A 161 -9.52 -0.29 -10.91
C ASP A 161 -9.30 -0.20 -9.39
N PRO A 162 -8.36 -0.99 -8.84
CA PRO A 162 -8.20 -1.16 -7.40
C PRO A 162 -7.86 0.14 -6.67
N LEU A 163 -8.55 0.35 -5.55
CA LEU A 163 -8.31 1.46 -4.64
C LEU A 163 -7.37 1.06 -3.49
N VAL A 164 -7.51 -0.17 -3.01
CA VAL A 164 -6.83 -0.66 -1.81
C VAL A 164 -6.20 -2.02 -2.08
N ARG A 165 -4.90 -2.15 -1.80
CA ARG A 165 -4.26 -3.46 -1.62
C ARG A 165 -4.27 -3.81 -0.14
N TYR A 166 -4.94 -4.90 0.20
CA TYR A 166 -4.85 -5.51 1.53
C TYR A 166 -3.72 -6.53 1.55
N VAL A 167 -2.77 -6.41 2.47
CA VAL A 167 -1.68 -7.38 2.67
C VAL A 167 -1.80 -7.97 4.07
N MET A 168 -2.23 -9.21 4.17
CA MET A 168 -2.55 -9.89 5.42
C MET A 168 -1.49 -10.92 5.76
N ILE A 169 -0.84 -10.79 6.92
CA ILE A 169 0.37 -11.53 7.29
C ILE A 169 0.31 -12.03 8.74
N SER A 170 0.87 -13.21 9.01
CA SER A 170 0.91 -13.80 10.35
C SER A 170 2.32 -13.86 10.96
N PRO A 171 2.98 -12.72 11.26
CA PRO A 171 4.33 -12.68 11.81
C PRO A 171 4.36 -13.16 13.26
N GLY A 172 5.46 -13.82 13.64
CA GLY A 172 5.68 -14.28 15.02
C GLY A 172 4.85 -15.51 15.43
N LEU A 173 3.92 -15.97 14.59
CA LEU A 173 3.09 -17.14 14.89
C LEU A 173 3.79 -18.45 14.54
N THR A 174 3.51 -19.49 15.33
CA THR A 174 4.02 -20.84 15.09
C THR A 174 2.96 -21.69 14.41
N PHE A 175 3.22 -22.12 13.18
CA PHE A 175 2.39 -23.06 12.45
C PHE A 175 2.99 -24.48 12.50
N PRO A 176 2.28 -25.54 12.06
CA PRO A 176 2.85 -26.89 11.97
C PRO A 176 4.12 -26.96 11.12
N GLU A 177 4.25 -26.09 10.10
CA GLU A 177 5.46 -25.96 9.29
C GLU A 177 6.61 -25.18 9.97
N GLY A 178 6.38 -24.60 11.14
CA GLY A 178 7.36 -23.85 11.94
C GLY A 178 6.97 -22.39 12.18
N LEU A 179 7.92 -21.65 12.78
CA LEU A 179 7.76 -20.23 13.07
C LEU A 179 7.65 -19.41 11.77
N ALA A 180 6.60 -18.61 11.66
CA ALA A 180 6.44 -17.64 10.58
C ALA A 180 7.33 -16.40 10.84
N SER A 181 8.62 -16.55 10.57
CA SER A 181 9.58 -15.45 10.69
C SER A 181 9.46 -14.46 9.54
N TYR A 182 9.49 -13.17 9.89
CA TYR A 182 9.55 -12.02 8.98
C TYR A 182 10.81 -11.19 9.27
N ALA A 183 11.88 -11.81 9.78
CA ALA A 183 13.17 -11.13 9.88
C ALA A 183 13.66 -10.69 8.50
N ALA A 184 14.46 -9.62 8.44
CA ALA A 184 15.00 -9.12 7.18
C ALA A 184 15.77 -10.24 6.44
N GLY A 185 15.53 -10.38 5.13
CA GLY A 185 16.11 -11.43 4.31
C GLY A 185 15.38 -12.78 4.35
N SER A 186 14.37 -12.94 5.21
CA SER A 186 13.48 -14.12 5.16
C SER A 186 12.58 -14.10 3.91
N PRO A 187 12.14 -15.27 3.39
CA PRO A 187 11.22 -15.32 2.27
C PRO A 187 9.90 -14.59 2.51
N ARG A 188 9.37 -14.63 3.75
CA ARG A 188 8.11 -13.97 4.10
C ARG A 188 8.26 -12.45 4.15
N TYR A 189 9.38 -11.95 4.68
CA TYR A 189 9.71 -10.52 4.62
C TYR A 189 9.79 -10.03 3.17
N ALA A 190 10.54 -10.75 2.32
CA ALA A 190 10.70 -10.38 0.91
C ALA A 190 9.36 -10.42 0.14
N TRP A 191 8.52 -11.41 0.44
CA TRP A 191 7.18 -11.51 -0.13
C TRP A 191 6.29 -10.32 0.31
N THR A 192 6.32 -9.96 1.60
CA THR A 192 5.55 -8.82 2.12
C THR A 192 6.00 -7.50 1.48
N ALA A 193 7.32 -7.28 1.39
CA ALA A 193 7.88 -6.11 0.71
C ALA A 193 7.41 -6.06 -0.75
N ALA A 194 7.50 -7.17 -1.49
CA ALA A 194 7.06 -7.24 -2.88
C ALA A 194 5.54 -7.02 -3.05
N ALA A 195 4.72 -7.47 -2.11
CA ALA A 195 3.28 -7.23 -2.13
C ALA A 195 2.96 -5.74 -1.98
N ILE A 196 3.63 -5.06 -1.04
CA ILE A 196 3.51 -3.61 -0.80
C ILE A 196 4.03 -2.81 -2.02
N ASP A 197 5.24 -3.09 -2.47
CA ASP A 197 5.87 -2.43 -3.62
C ASP A 197 5.06 -2.63 -4.91
N GLY A 198 4.47 -3.82 -5.09
CA GLY A 198 3.63 -4.14 -6.22
C GLY A 198 2.40 -3.23 -6.32
N ALA A 199 1.81 -2.82 -5.19
CA ALA A 199 0.66 -1.90 -5.21
C ALA A 199 1.07 -0.55 -5.78
N ARG A 200 2.26 -0.06 -5.41
CA ARG A 200 2.79 1.21 -5.94
C ARG A 200 3.11 1.08 -7.44
N ALA A 201 3.69 -0.04 -7.86
CA ALA A 201 3.96 -0.31 -9.28
C ALA A 201 2.69 -0.35 -10.14
N GLU A 202 1.58 -0.83 -9.56
CA GLU A 202 0.26 -0.91 -10.17
C GLU A 202 -0.58 0.36 -9.96
N GLN A 203 -0.03 1.38 -9.31
CA GLN A 203 -0.69 2.66 -9.00
C GLN A 203 -1.94 2.52 -8.12
N ILE A 204 -1.96 1.51 -7.24
CA ILE A 204 -3.01 1.31 -6.24
C ILE A 204 -2.87 2.39 -5.15
N PRO A 205 -3.89 3.24 -4.95
CA PRO A 205 -3.79 4.40 -4.08
C PRO A 205 -3.48 4.10 -2.61
N TRP A 206 -3.93 2.96 -2.07
CA TRP A 206 -3.83 2.64 -0.64
C TRP A 206 -3.27 1.25 -0.40
N VAL A 207 -2.41 1.13 0.59
CA VAL A 207 -1.94 -0.16 1.11
C VAL A 207 -2.35 -0.26 2.58
N VAL A 208 -3.16 -1.28 2.88
CA VAL A 208 -3.56 -1.64 4.24
C VAL A 208 -2.92 -2.97 4.59
N VAL A 209 -2.19 -3.02 5.69
CA VAL A 209 -1.55 -4.26 6.17
C VAL A 209 -2.28 -4.74 7.41
N GLY A 210 -2.59 -6.03 7.48
CA GLY A 210 -3.14 -6.64 8.68
C GLY A 210 -2.21 -7.72 9.24
N SER A 211 -1.96 -7.69 10.54
CA SER A 211 -1.36 -8.80 11.28
C SER A 211 -2.12 -9.09 12.56
N HIS A 212 -2.01 -10.29 13.11
CA HIS A 212 -2.63 -10.54 14.42
C HIS A 212 -1.86 -9.83 15.54
N THR A 213 -0.55 -10.02 15.60
CA THR A 213 0.32 -9.49 16.66
C THR A 213 0.77 -8.05 16.34
N PRO A 214 0.63 -7.10 17.30
CA PRO A 214 1.22 -5.77 17.17
C PRO A 214 2.72 -5.75 17.47
N CYS A 215 3.41 -4.70 17.02
CA CYS A 215 4.78 -4.39 17.47
C CYS A 215 4.83 -3.28 18.51
N LEU A 216 3.99 -2.26 18.32
CA LEU A 216 3.83 -1.13 19.22
C LEU A 216 2.60 -1.38 20.09
N SER A 217 2.71 -1.22 21.42
CA SER A 217 1.60 -1.51 22.32
C SER A 217 1.61 -0.69 23.61
N MET A 218 0.42 -0.35 24.10
CA MET A 218 0.16 0.04 25.49
C MET A 218 -0.50 -1.11 26.28
N GLY A 219 -0.45 -2.33 25.76
CA GLY A 219 -1.03 -3.51 26.39
C GLY A 219 0.00 -4.33 27.15
N GLN A 220 -0.02 -5.65 26.93
CA GLN A 220 0.76 -6.62 27.69
C GLN A 220 1.91 -7.23 26.88
N TYR A 221 1.83 -7.15 25.55
CA TYR A 221 2.72 -7.87 24.66
C TYR A 221 3.82 -6.98 24.10
N PRO A 222 5.05 -7.51 23.98
CA PRO A 222 6.14 -6.84 23.28
C PRO A 222 5.98 -6.98 21.77
N CYS A 223 6.99 -6.55 21.02
CA CYS A 223 6.99 -6.68 19.57
C CYS A 223 7.22 -8.12 19.07
N ASP A 224 6.15 -8.90 19.02
CA ASP A 224 6.17 -10.30 18.56
C ASP A 224 6.34 -10.42 17.04
N MET A 225 5.87 -9.44 16.27
CA MET A 225 6.07 -9.42 14.81
C MET A 225 7.53 -9.13 14.39
N GLY A 226 8.33 -8.59 15.32
CA GLY A 226 9.75 -8.27 15.15
C GLY A 226 10.03 -6.86 14.59
N PRO A 227 11.17 -6.26 14.97
CA PRO A 227 11.51 -4.88 14.62
C PRO A 227 11.80 -4.67 13.13
N ASP A 228 12.26 -5.69 12.42
CA ASP A 228 12.57 -5.58 10.99
C ASP A 228 11.28 -5.36 10.18
N LEU A 229 10.23 -6.13 10.49
CA LEU A 229 8.95 -5.98 9.82
C LEU A 229 8.31 -4.62 10.18
N LEU A 230 8.33 -4.18 11.44
CA LEU A 230 7.88 -2.83 11.81
C LEU A 230 8.53 -1.77 10.92
N ASN A 231 9.85 -1.82 10.78
CA ASN A 231 10.59 -0.84 10.00
C ASN A 231 10.41 -1.00 8.48
N LEU A 232 10.10 -2.20 7.98
CA LEU A 232 9.66 -2.38 6.59
C LEU A 232 8.34 -1.64 6.34
N LEU A 233 7.34 -1.81 7.20
CA LEU A 233 6.01 -1.21 7.02
C LEU A 233 6.10 0.32 7.02
N LEU A 234 6.87 0.88 7.95
CA LEU A 234 7.15 2.32 8.02
C LEU A 234 7.96 2.80 6.82
N GLY A 235 9.07 2.13 6.49
CA GLY A 235 9.96 2.53 5.40
C GLY A 235 9.37 2.33 4.00
N SER A 236 8.24 1.63 3.89
CA SER A 236 7.49 1.45 2.63
C SER A 236 6.24 2.33 2.56
N ASP A 237 6.05 3.24 3.52
CA ASP A 237 4.90 4.16 3.62
C ASP A 237 3.56 3.42 3.50
N VAL A 238 3.38 2.34 4.28
CA VAL A 238 2.08 1.69 4.43
C VAL A 238 1.11 2.67 5.07
N ASP A 239 -0.09 2.81 4.53
CA ASP A 239 -1.02 3.85 4.96
C ASP A 239 -1.64 3.52 6.33
N LEU A 240 -2.12 2.28 6.49
CA LEU A 240 -2.76 1.79 7.72
C LEU A 240 -2.34 0.36 8.02
N VAL A 241 -1.94 0.11 9.27
CA VAL A 241 -1.62 -1.22 9.79
C VAL A 241 -2.62 -1.60 10.89
N LEU A 242 -3.21 -2.78 10.77
CA LEU A 242 -4.29 -3.27 11.61
C LEU A 242 -3.87 -4.50 12.40
N HIS A 243 -4.16 -4.50 13.71
CA HIS A 243 -3.83 -5.58 14.63
C HIS A 243 -5.03 -6.12 15.43
N GLY A 244 -4.90 -7.35 15.94
CA GLY A 244 -5.71 -7.91 17.04
C GLY A 244 -4.82 -8.17 18.27
N HIS A 245 -4.97 -9.34 18.90
CA HIS A 245 -4.14 -9.94 19.95
C HIS A 245 -4.15 -9.22 21.30
N GLU A 246 -3.89 -7.92 21.30
CA GLU A 246 -4.13 -7.06 22.44
C GLU A 246 -5.64 -6.87 22.57
N HIS A 247 -6.22 -7.39 23.65
CA HIS A 247 -7.64 -7.23 23.95
C HIS A 247 -7.90 -5.79 24.45
N LEU A 248 -7.74 -4.82 23.57
CA LEU A 248 -7.98 -3.39 23.77
C LEU A 248 -8.12 -2.73 22.40
N TYR A 249 -8.62 -1.50 22.42
CA TYR A 249 -8.45 -0.58 21.30
C TYR A 249 -7.24 0.30 21.57
N GLN A 250 -6.38 0.49 20.57
CA GLN A 250 -5.35 1.52 20.59
C GLN A 250 -5.03 1.97 19.17
N ARG A 251 -4.77 3.27 19.01
CA ARG A 251 -4.38 3.87 17.74
C ARG A 251 -3.22 4.84 17.94
N THR A 252 -2.21 4.71 17.08
CA THR A 252 -1.08 5.63 17.06
C THR A 252 -1.45 6.98 16.44
N LYS A 253 -0.62 7.98 16.73
CA LYS A 253 -0.38 9.11 15.82
C LYS A 253 0.15 8.59 14.48
N GLN A 254 0.30 9.46 13.48
CA GLN A 254 0.98 9.04 12.25
C GLN A 254 2.49 8.95 12.53
N LEU A 255 3.08 7.80 12.21
CA LEU A 255 4.47 7.50 12.47
C LEU A 255 5.23 7.33 11.15
N GLY A 256 6.43 7.87 11.03
CA GLY A 256 7.20 7.80 9.80
C GLY A 256 8.71 7.86 10.05
N HIS A 257 9.48 7.45 9.04
CA HIS A 257 10.92 7.67 9.04
C HIS A 257 11.26 9.07 8.55
N GLY A 258 12.38 9.62 9.02
CA GLY A 258 12.87 10.94 8.66
C GLY A 258 14.30 11.15 9.12
N THR A 259 14.80 12.39 9.02
CA THR A 259 16.18 12.71 9.42
C THR A 259 16.44 12.49 10.91
N GLY A 260 15.41 12.64 11.76
CA GLY A 260 15.48 12.37 13.20
C GLY A 260 15.16 10.92 13.57
N CYS A 261 14.26 10.28 12.82
CA CYS A 261 13.87 8.88 13.02
C CYS A 261 14.22 8.02 11.81
N THR A 262 15.43 7.46 11.80
CA THR A 262 15.87 6.56 10.71
C THR A 262 15.44 5.11 10.91
N ARG A 263 15.07 4.75 12.13
CA ARG A 263 14.61 3.42 12.53
C ARG A 263 13.88 3.50 13.86
N MET A 264 12.71 2.87 13.94
CA MET A 264 12.01 2.69 15.21
C MET A 264 12.55 1.49 15.98
N THR A 265 12.76 1.67 17.28
CA THR A 265 13.20 0.62 18.20
C THR A 265 12.06 0.30 19.17
N PRO A 266 11.50 -0.93 19.11
CA PRO A 266 10.42 -1.33 20.02
C PRO A 266 10.82 -1.25 21.49
N GLY A 267 9.84 -0.96 22.35
CA GLY A 267 10.00 -0.77 23.79
C GLY A 267 10.56 0.61 24.18
N THR A 268 10.65 1.55 23.24
CA THR A 268 11.08 2.93 23.48
C THR A 268 10.28 3.91 22.63
N ALA A 269 10.20 5.17 23.06
CA ALA A 269 9.66 6.25 22.24
C ALA A 269 10.76 7.23 21.79
N ASP A 270 10.90 7.35 20.48
CA ASP A 270 11.55 8.42 19.75
C ASP A 270 10.48 9.29 19.08
N LEU A 271 10.29 10.51 19.60
CA LEU A 271 9.25 11.42 19.11
C LEU A 271 9.57 12.04 17.75
N ASP A 272 10.81 11.94 17.26
CA ASP A 272 11.14 12.34 15.89
C ASP A 272 10.47 11.41 14.85
N CYS A 273 9.94 10.26 15.28
CA CYS A 273 9.14 9.36 14.45
C CYS A 273 7.68 9.81 14.31
N VAL A 274 7.20 10.79 15.08
CA VAL A 274 5.82 11.29 14.98
C VAL A 274 5.78 12.38 13.91
N VAL A 275 5.22 12.05 12.75
CA VAL A 275 5.12 12.98 11.60
C VAL A 275 3.85 13.82 11.64
N ASP A 276 2.79 13.28 12.23
CA ASP A 276 1.54 14.00 12.46
C ASP A 276 0.87 13.47 13.74
N ALA A 277 0.48 14.38 14.63
CA ALA A 277 -0.07 14.07 15.94
C ALA A 277 -1.59 14.25 16.03
N ASP A 278 -2.23 14.88 15.03
CA ASP A 278 -3.66 15.14 15.05
C ASP A 278 -4.47 13.97 14.44
N ALA A 279 -5.78 14.15 14.29
CA ALA A 279 -6.69 13.13 13.77
C ALA A 279 -7.02 13.29 12.27
N SER A 280 -6.39 14.25 11.59
CA SER A 280 -6.54 14.61 10.18
C SER A 280 -5.18 14.53 9.48
N MET A 281 -4.69 13.30 9.38
CA MET A 281 -3.35 12.95 8.95
C MET A 281 -3.16 13.04 7.44
N VAL A 282 -1.90 13.15 7.01
CA VAL A 282 -1.53 13.37 5.61
C VAL A 282 -1.19 12.05 4.92
N LYS A 283 -1.85 11.76 3.80
CA LYS A 283 -1.52 10.59 2.95
C LYS A 283 -0.04 10.62 2.55
N GLY A 284 0.67 9.51 2.76
CA GLY A 284 2.09 9.36 2.39
C GLY A 284 3.10 10.03 3.32
N ALA A 285 2.67 10.67 4.42
CA ALA A 285 3.61 11.19 5.43
C ALA A 285 4.16 10.10 6.36
N GLY A 286 3.45 8.97 6.47
CA GLY A 286 3.80 7.83 7.31
C GLY A 286 2.61 6.90 7.54
N THR A 287 2.75 6.00 8.50
CA THR A 287 1.82 4.91 8.83
C THR A 287 1.04 5.17 10.10
N VAL A 288 -0.24 4.81 10.09
CA VAL A 288 -1.07 4.71 11.31
C VAL A 288 -1.20 3.25 11.70
N PHE A 289 -0.96 2.93 12.98
CA PHE A 289 -1.19 1.61 13.53
C PHE A 289 -2.45 1.64 14.40
N ALA A 290 -3.37 0.72 14.15
CA ALA A 290 -4.57 0.53 14.98
C ALA A 290 -4.69 -0.93 15.40
N THR A 291 -4.69 -1.17 16.71
CA THR A 291 -5.02 -2.49 17.27
C THR A 291 -6.48 -2.49 17.69
N VAL A 292 -7.24 -3.44 17.17
CA VAL A 292 -8.69 -3.55 17.28
C VAL A 292 -9.06 -4.94 17.80
N GLY A 293 -8.41 -5.38 18.89
CA GLY A 293 -8.72 -6.65 19.56
C GLY A 293 -9.97 -6.57 20.42
N THR A 294 -11.03 -6.03 19.84
CA THR A 294 -12.28 -5.67 20.51
C THR A 294 -13.46 -6.49 19.99
N GLY A 295 -13.16 -7.61 19.31
CA GLY A 295 -14.12 -8.43 18.58
C GLY A 295 -15.11 -9.18 19.48
N GLY A 296 -14.82 -9.36 20.77
CA GLY A 296 -15.79 -9.91 21.72
C GLY A 296 -15.21 -10.58 22.96
N VAL A 297 -13.91 -10.87 23.01
CA VAL A 297 -13.28 -11.40 24.22
C VAL A 297 -13.11 -10.34 25.31
N VAL A 298 -12.84 -10.78 26.54
CA VAL A 298 -12.65 -9.88 27.69
C VAL A 298 -11.47 -8.94 27.45
N GLN A 299 -11.75 -7.63 27.53
CA GLN A 299 -10.78 -6.55 27.41
C GLN A 299 -9.75 -6.57 28.54
N ARG A 300 -8.55 -6.08 28.28
CA ARG A 300 -7.40 -5.99 29.21
C ARG A 300 -7.08 -4.53 29.52
N ASP A 301 -6.30 -4.32 30.57
CA ASP A 301 -5.88 -2.99 30.99
C ASP A 301 -4.98 -2.31 29.93
N VAL A 302 -5.15 -1.00 29.80
CA VAL A 302 -4.20 -0.12 29.11
C VAL A 302 -3.13 0.28 30.11
N ASN A 303 -1.86 0.17 29.73
CA ASN A 303 -0.71 0.64 30.48
C ASN A 303 -0.28 2.05 30.00
N PRO A 304 -0.76 3.13 30.62
CA PRO A 304 -0.37 4.49 30.23
C PRO A 304 1.08 4.84 30.62
N SER A 305 1.76 3.96 31.38
CA SER A 305 3.17 4.12 31.76
C SER A 305 4.11 3.36 30.81
N ASP A 306 3.57 2.73 29.76
CA ASP A 306 4.40 2.08 28.76
C ASP A 306 5.34 3.08 28.08
N PRO A 307 6.63 2.75 27.85
CA PRO A 307 7.55 3.63 27.12
C PRO A 307 7.06 4.07 25.75
N GLU A 308 6.21 3.28 25.08
CA GLU A 308 5.65 3.58 23.76
C GLU A 308 4.35 4.39 23.82
N ALA A 309 3.78 4.62 25.02
CA ALA A 309 2.56 5.41 25.20
C ALA A 309 2.56 6.78 24.47
N PRO A 310 3.69 7.51 24.36
CA PRO A 310 3.73 8.76 23.60
C PRO A 310 3.38 8.65 22.11
N TYR A 311 3.48 7.45 21.51
CA TYR A 311 3.05 7.21 20.13
C TYR A 311 1.54 7.12 19.96
N PHE A 312 0.80 6.82 21.03
CA PHE A 312 -0.63 6.58 20.95
C PHE A 312 -1.43 7.86 21.12
N ALA A 313 -2.41 8.03 20.24
CA ALA A 313 -3.35 9.15 20.25
C ALA A 313 -4.66 8.77 20.97
N ALA A 314 -5.05 7.49 20.90
CA ALA A 314 -6.27 6.99 21.53
C ALA A 314 -6.07 5.55 22.02
N ALA A 315 -6.70 5.22 23.15
CA ALA A 315 -6.85 3.84 23.61
C ALA A 315 -8.04 3.65 24.55
N SER A 316 -8.54 2.43 24.59
CA SER A 316 -9.57 1.95 25.51
C SER A 316 -9.37 0.48 25.82
N GLY A 317 -9.44 0.13 27.10
CA GLY A 317 -9.30 -1.23 27.58
C GLY A 317 -10.30 -1.50 28.70
N LEU A 318 -9.97 -2.41 29.62
CA LEU A 318 -10.86 -2.96 30.65
C LEU A 318 -11.62 -1.90 31.45
N ALA A 319 -10.96 -0.81 31.85
CA ALA A 319 -11.59 0.27 32.63
C ALA A 319 -12.77 0.96 31.90
N THR A 320 -12.74 0.98 30.57
CA THR A 320 -13.79 1.55 29.70
C THR A 320 -14.24 0.53 28.65
N ALA A 321 -14.26 -0.75 29.02
CA ALA A 321 -14.41 -1.88 28.11
C ALA A 321 -15.53 -1.66 27.10
N THR A 322 -15.15 -1.48 25.84
CA THR A 322 -16.06 -1.24 24.72
C THR A 322 -15.70 -2.22 23.62
N TRP A 323 -16.69 -2.95 23.11
CA TRP A 323 -16.51 -3.89 22.00
C TRP A 323 -17.05 -3.27 20.72
N GLY A 324 -16.42 -3.53 19.60
CA GLY A 324 -16.76 -2.88 18.35
C GLY A 324 -15.86 -3.26 17.19
N VAL A 325 -15.95 -2.47 16.14
CA VAL A 325 -15.11 -2.62 14.94
C VAL A 325 -14.53 -1.26 14.56
N LEU A 326 -13.41 -1.28 13.87
CA LEU A 326 -12.98 -0.13 13.08
C LEU A 326 -13.76 -0.14 11.76
N ASP A 327 -14.56 0.88 11.52
CA ASP A 327 -15.32 1.12 10.29
C ASP A 327 -14.53 2.09 9.41
N VAL A 328 -14.21 1.68 8.17
CA VAL A 328 -13.28 2.43 7.31
C VAL A 328 -13.86 2.61 5.92
N ARG A 329 -13.87 3.85 5.43
CA ARG A 329 -14.22 4.21 4.04
C ARG A 329 -13.00 4.77 3.33
N VAL A 330 -12.77 4.31 2.11
CA VAL A 330 -11.58 4.63 1.32
C VAL A 330 -11.99 5.09 -0.07
N SER A 331 -11.78 6.35 -0.38
CA SER A 331 -11.82 6.88 -1.75
C SER A 331 -10.40 6.95 -2.33
N ALA A 332 -10.23 7.37 -3.58
CA ALA A 332 -8.89 7.57 -4.18
C ALA A 332 -7.97 8.52 -3.36
N THR A 333 -8.55 9.44 -2.59
CA THR A 333 -7.84 10.55 -1.93
C THR A 333 -8.00 10.57 -0.42
N THR A 334 -8.88 9.75 0.14
CA THR A 334 -9.16 9.81 1.58
C THR A 334 -9.50 8.44 2.14
N LEU A 335 -8.89 8.12 3.27
CA LEU A 335 -9.28 7.03 4.16
C LEU A 335 -9.86 7.66 5.43
N THR A 336 -11.13 7.43 5.71
CA THR A 336 -11.77 7.84 6.97
C THR A 336 -12.06 6.60 7.81
N ALA A 337 -11.66 6.61 9.07
CA ALA A 337 -11.85 5.51 9.98
C ALA A 337 -12.54 5.97 11.27
N ALA A 338 -13.50 5.17 11.75
CA ALA A 338 -14.21 5.41 13.00
C ALA A 338 -14.35 4.12 13.79
N PHE A 339 -14.08 4.15 15.09
CA PHE A 339 -14.41 3.04 15.96
C PHE A 339 -15.92 3.03 16.23
N VAL A 340 -16.61 2.01 15.72
CA VAL A 340 -18.05 1.82 15.90
C VAL A 340 -18.27 0.82 17.02
N ARG A 341 -18.78 1.34 18.14
CA ARG A 341 -19.22 0.53 19.27
C ARG A 341 -20.36 -0.42 18.88
N ALA A 342 -20.24 -1.66 19.33
CA ALA A 342 -21.27 -2.68 19.31
C ALA A 342 -21.87 -2.95 20.70
N ASP A 343 -21.05 -2.95 21.75
CA ASP A 343 -21.47 -3.22 23.13
C ASP A 343 -20.51 -2.57 24.16
N GLY A 344 -20.87 -2.57 25.44
CA GLY A 344 -20.00 -2.13 26.53
C GLY A 344 -20.08 -0.63 26.83
N GLY A 345 -18.94 0.00 27.10
CA GLY A 345 -18.76 1.39 27.51
C GLY A 345 -19.14 2.43 26.45
N THR A 346 -18.53 3.61 26.49
CA THR A 346 -18.89 4.73 25.58
C THR A 346 -17.71 5.22 24.76
N PHE A 347 -16.65 4.41 24.61
CA PHE A 347 -15.48 4.82 23.86
C PHE A 347 -15.80 5.01 22.38
N THR A 348 -15.24 6.06 21.80
CA THR A 348 -15.30 6.41 20.39
C THR A 348 -13.95 6.99 19.99
N ASP A 349 -13.51 6.71 18.77
CA ASP A 349 -12.36 7.34 18.15
C ASP A 349 -12.62 7.47 16.66
N ALA A 350 -12.05 8.49 16.02
CA ALA A 350 -12.14 8.68 14.58
C ALA A 350 -10.91 9.43 14.08
N PHE A 351 -10.48 9.09 12.88
CA PHE A 351 -9.38 9.74 12.21
C PHE A 351 -9.56 9.70 10.69
N THR A 352 -8.87 10.59 10.01
CA THR A 352 -8.81 10.64 8.56
C THR A 352 -7.36 10.65 8.13
N ILE A 353 -7.02 9.87 7.12
CA ILE A 353 -5.79 10.00 6.34
C ILE A 353 -6.22 10.54 4.99
N GLY A 354 -5.90 11.80 4.73
CA GLY A 354 -6.43 12.53 3.58
C GLY A 354 -5.37 13.34 2.86
N GLY A 355 -5.79 13.90 1.74
CA GLY A 355 -4.95 14.67 0.84
C GLY A 355 -5.18 14.22 -0.60
N THR A 356 -5.03 15.13 -1.56
CA THR A 356 -4.99 14.73 -2.97
C THR A 356 -3.95 13.61 -3.15
N PRO A 357 -4.14 12.60 -4.04
CA PRO A 357 -3.09 11.64 -4.37
C PRO A 357 -1.92 12.49 -4.81
N ASP A 358 -0.88 12.53 -3.98
CA ASP A 358 -0.10 13.74 -3.93
C ASP A 358 0.71 13.88 -5.22
N PRO A 359 0.41 14.87 -6.10
CA PRO A 359 1.40 15.32 -7.07
C PRO A 359 2.50 16.11 -6.35
N GLY A 360 2.51 16.08 -5.02
CA GLY A 360 3.05 17.05 -4.08
C GLY A 360 3.82 16.45 -2.89
N ALA A 361 4.13 15.13 -2.86
CA ALA A 361 4.95 14.56 -1.78
C ALA A 361 6.18 15.44 -1.69
N ALA A 362 6.41 16.12 -0.56
CA ALA A 362 7.32 17.26 -0.46
C ALA A 362 8.57 16.92 -1.27
N PRO A 363 8.85 17.68 -2.34
CA PRO A 363 9.68 17.16 -3.40
C PRO A 363 11.06 16.88 -2.79
N PHE A 364 11.53 15.63 -2.87
CA PHE A 364 12.83 15.29 -2.30
C PHE A 364 13.96 16.04 -3.03
N ALA A 365 13.67 16.63 -4.19
CA ALA A 365 14.47 17.66 -4.83
C ALA A 365 13.56 18.73 -5.45
N ALA A 366 13.86 20.01 -5.19
CA ALA A 366 13.18 21.12 -5.86
C ALA A 366 14.10 22.32 -6.04
N ASP A 367 14.04 22.94 -7.21
CA ASP A 367 14.75 24.17 -7.51
C ASP A 367 13.97 25.08 -8.45
N THR A 368 13.62 26.28 -7.97
CA THR A 368 12.92 27.33 -8.75
C THR A 368 13.89 28.31 -9.41
N PHE A 369 15.19 28.19 -9.11
CA PHE A 369 16.26 29.05 -9.63
C PHE A 369 16.02 30.56 -9.47
N THR A 370 15.22 30.95 -8.47
CA THR A 370 14.90 32.36 -8.17
C THR A 370 16.10 33.16 -7.65
N ARG A 371 17.14 32.46 -7.16
CA ARG A 371 18.41 33.05 -6.75
C ARG A 371 19.21 33.64 -7.91
N THR A 372 20.21 34.47 -7.59
CA THR A 372 21.20 34.95 -8.57
C THR A 372 22.59 34.46 -8.21
N VAL A 373 23.24 33.75 -9.13
CA VAL A 373 24.58 33.16 -8.96
C VAL A 373 25.40 33.43 -10.21
N ALA A 374 26.51 34.17 -10.07
CA ALA A 374 27.33 34.59 -11.21
C ALA A 374 28.17 33.45 -11.82
N SER A 375 28.53 32.44 -11.02
CA SER A 375 29.28 31.26 -11.45
C SER A 375 28.83 30.03 -10.67
N GLY A 376 28.42 28.98 -11.38
CA GLY A 376 27.82 27.78 -10.80
C GLY A 376 26.30 27.89 -10.65
N LEU A 377 25.72 26.87 -10.03
CA LEU A 377 24.28 26.82 -9.75
C LEU A 377 23.95 27.06 -8.28
N GLY A 378 24.89 26.88 -7.35
CA GLY A 378 24.60 26.99 -5.91
C GLY A 378 23.75 25.83 -5.38
N SER A 379 23.01 26.07 -4.29
CA SER A 379 22.13 25.07 -3.68
C SER A 379 20.69 25.22 -4.13
N ALA A 380 20.04 24.08 -4.36
CA ALA A 380 18.61 23.98 -4.56
C ALA A 380 17.87 24.20 -3.24
N GLU A 381 16.61 24.64 -3.34
CA GLU A 381 15.67 24.81 -2.25
C GLU A 381 15.43 23.48 -1.52
N THR A 382 15.45 22.36 -2.26
CA THR A 382 15.44 21.00 -1.70
C THR A 382 16.35 20.07 -2.52
N GLY A 383 17.10 19.19 -1.86
CA GLY A 383 18.00 18.22 -2.51
C GLY A 383 19.49 18.57 -2.52
N GLY A 384 19.88 19.72 -1.94
CA GLY A 384 21.28 20.07 -1.67
C GLY A 384 21.98 20.89 -2.76
N ALA A 385 23.31 20.87 -2.74
CA ALA A 385 24.14 21.65 -3.68
C ALA A 385 24.22 20.99 -5.05
N TRP A 386 23.98 21.76 -6.12
CA TRP A 386 24.19 21.29 -7.47
C TRP A 386 25.67 20.99 -7.73
N ARG A 387 25.94 19.78 -8.22
CA ARG A 387 27.23 19.43 -8.81
C ARG A 387 27.18 19.68 -10.31
N THR A 388 28.24 20.25 -10.86
CA THR A 388 28.32 20.60 -12.28
C THR A 388 29.68 20.20 -12.87
N SER A 389 29.72 19.91 -14.17
CA SER A 389 30.97 19.62 -14.88
C SER A 389 31.47 20.82 -15.69
N GLY A 390 32.75 21.18 -15.52
CA GLY A 390 33.36 22.31 -16.22
C GLY A 390 32.82 23.68 -15.79
N THR A 391 32.88 24.67 -16.68
CA THR A 391 32.43 26.06 -16.45
C THR A 391 31.29 26.45 -17.39
N GLY A 392 30.64 27.59 -17.13
CA GLY A 392 29.54 28.11 -17.96
C GLY A 392 28.14 27.88 -17.39
N TYR A 393 28.03 27.76 -16.06
CA TYR A 393 26.76 27.73 -15.32
C TYR A 393 26.57 29.04 -14.59
N SER A 394 25.35 29.54 -14.57
CA SER A 394 24.93 30.68 -13.75
C SER A 394 23.45 30.55 -13.42
N VAL A 395 22.96 31.31 -12.44
CA VAL A 395 21.52 31.44 -12.17
C VAL A 395 21.17 32.91 -12.27
N ALA A 396 20.21 33.25 -13.13
CA ALA A 396 19.74 34.63 -13.29
C ALA A 396 18.35 34.68 -13.92
N GLY A 397 17.49 35.53 -13.37
CA GLY A 397 16.13 35.74 -13.87
C GLY A 397 15.24 34.50 -13.77
N GLY A 398 15.34 33.77 -12.65
CA GLY A 398 14.50 32.58 -12.39
C GLY A 398 14.86 31.37 -13.24
N THR A 399 16.11 31.24 -13.71
CA THR A 399 16.53 30.09 -14.53
C THR A 399 17.98 29.72 -14.25
N ALA A 400 18.28 28.42 -14.23
CA ALA A 400 19.63 27.92 -14.44
C ALA A 400 20.03 28.11 -15.90
N ARG A 401 21.18 28.73 -16.15
CA ARG A 401 21.70 29.01 -17.48
C ARG A 401 22.95 28.19 -17.73
N VAL A 402 22.92 27.37 -18.79
CA VAL A 402 24.00 26.48 -19.20
C VAL A 402 24.52 26.93 -20.56
N GLN A 403 25.75 27.46 -20.60
CA GLN A 403 26.40 27.94 -21.81
C GLN A 403 27.11 26.81 -22.54
N LEU A 404 26.76 26.61 -23.81
CA LEU A 404 27.22 25.51 -24.66
C LEU A 404 27.87 26.06 -25.93
N GLY A 405 29.14 25.71 -26.14
CA GLY A 405 29.83 25.86 -27.44
C GLY A 405 29.56 24.67 -28.36
N ALA A 406 29.98 24.78 -29.62
CA ALA A 406 29.87 23.67 -30.57
C ALA A 406 30.64 22.45 -30.03
N GLY A 407 30.00 21.29 -30.00
CA GLY A 407 30.61 20.03 -29.56
C GLY A 407 30.83 19.94 -28.05
N THR A 408 30.20 20.84 -27.28
CA THR A 408 30.38 20.92 -25.84
C THR A 408 29.27 20.18 -25.09
N GLY A 409 29.67 19.35 -24.12
CA GLY A 409 28.78 18.71 -23.15
C GLY A 409 28.87 19.36 -21.76
N ARG A 410 27.76 19.35 -21.02
CA ARG A 410 27.62 19.89 -19.66
C ARG A 410 26.72 18.95 -18.85
N ASP A 411 27.15 18.61 -17.65
CA ASP A 411 26.47 17.70 -16.72
C ASP A 411 26.17 18.46 -15.44
N LEU A 412 24.95 18.31 -14.93
CA LEU A 412 24.51 18.85 -13.66
C LEU A 412 23.68 17.82 -12.90
N ALA A 413 23.81 17.80 -11.58
CA ALA A 413 23.07 16.86 -10.74
C ALA A 413 22.86 17.33 -9.31
N LEU A 414 21.77 16.86 -8.71
CA LEU A 414 21.47 16.99 -7.30
C LEU A 414 21.76 15.67 -6.57
N PRO A 415 22.48 15.70 -5.44
CA PRO A 415 22.91 14.50 -4.71
C PRO A 415 21.81 13.90 -3.83
N VAL A 416 20.60 13.76 -4.38
CA VAL A 416 19.50 13.01 -3.75
C VAL A 416 19.68 11.52 -3.97
N SER A 417 18.96 10.70 -3.21
CA SER A 417 19.00 9.24 -3.33
C SER A 417 17.58 8.71 -3.41
N SER A 418 17.13 8.35 -4.61
CA SER A 418 15.81 7.76 -4.82
C SER A 418 15.85 6.54 -5.73
N ALA A 419 15.12 5.50 -5.33
CA ALA A 419 14.81 4.34 -6.17
C ALA A 419 13.49 4.51 -6.92
N SER A 420 12.68 5.53 -6.66
CA SER A 420 11.45 5.79 -7.41
C SER A 420 11.28 7.30 -7.57
N THR A 421 11.34 7.79 -8.80
CA THR A 421 11.40 9.22 -9.10
C THR A 421 10.38 9.60 -10.16
N ASP A 422 9.57 10.60 -9.88
CA ASP A 422 8.83 11.41 -10.85
C ASP A 422 9.48 12.78 -10.93
N LEU A 423 10.22 13.02 -12.01
CA LEU A 423 11.00 14.24 -12.22
C LEU A 423 10.35 15.10 -13.30
N THR A 424 10.07 16.35 -12.96
CA THR A 424 9.66 17.39 -13.90
C THR A 424 10.70 18.49 -13.97
N LEU A 425 10.89 19.06 -15.15
CA LEU A 425 11.62 20.31 -15.34
C LEU A 425 11.11 21.06 -16.57
N THR A 426 11.37 22.36 -16.59
CA THR A 426 11.11 23.22 -17.74
C THR A 426 12.43 23.57 -18.42
N ALA A 427 12.45 23.56 -19.76
CA ALA A 427 13.63 23.87 -20.56
C ALA A 427 13.33 24.89 -21.67
N ALA A 428 14.28 25.77 -21.96
CA ALA A 428 14.24 26.72 -23.07
C ALA A 428 15.64 26.99 -23.64
N THR A 429 15.71 27.73 -24.75
CA THR A 429 16.97 28.20 -25.32
C THR A 429 16.90 29.69 -25.64
N ASP A 430 18.02 30.40 -25.50
CA ASP A 430 18.14 31.84 -25.84
C ASP A 430 18.08 32.10 -27.35
N ARG A 431 18.30 31.07 -28.16
CA ARG A 431 18.29 31.11 -29.63
C ARG A 431 17.93 29.74 -30.21
N ALA A 432 17.57 29.72 -31.49
CA ALA A 432 17.29 28.48 -32.20
C ALA A 432 18.57 27.64 -32.32
N PRO A 433 18.54 26.33 -31.99
CA PRO A 433 19.66 25.44 -32.27
C PRO A 433 19.98 25.39 -33.76
N THR A 434 21.25 25.18 -34.11
CA THR A 434 21.74 25.06 -35.50
C THR A 434 22.47 23.74 -35.69
N GLY A 435 22.75 23.37 -36.95
CA GLY A 435 23.40 22.09 -37.27
C GLY A 435 22.60 20.89 -36.76
N GLY A 436 23.28 19.98 -36.07
CA GLY A 436 22.70 18.80 -35.43
C GLY A 436 21.88 19.07 -34.16
N GLY A 437 21.73 20.33 -33.73
CA GLY A 437 20.82 20.72 -32.66
C GLY A 437 21.34 20.54 -31.23
N LEU A 438 20.42 20.72 -30.28
CA LEU A 438 20.64 20.59 -28.83
C LEU A 438 20.06 19.26 -28.34
N TYR A 439 20.81 18.56 -27.50
CA TYR A 439 20.36 17.37 -26.79
C TYR A 439 20.29 17.69 -25.30
N LEU A 440 19.13 17.47 -24.68
CA LEU A 440 18.86 17.55 -23.26
C LEU A 440 18.48 16.15 -22.77
N SER A 441 19.37 15.51 -22.01
CA SER A 441 19.11 14.21 -21.40
C SER A 441 18.77 14.43 -19.94
N VAL A 442 17.56 14.07 -19.50
CA VAL A 442 17.08 14.24 -18.13
C VAL A 442 17.17 12.91 -17.39
N ASP A 443 17.99 12.85 -16.34
CA ASP A 443 18.26 11.66 -15.53
C ASP A 443 17.23 11.56 -14.39
N GLY A 444 16.29 10.61 -14.48
CA GLY A 444 15.33 10.32 -13.40
C GLY A 444 15.91 9.42 -12.29
N ARG A 445 16.93 8.63 -12.62
CA ARG A 445 17.73 7.86 -11.65
C ARG A 445 19.13 7.65 -12.21
N ARG A 446 20.15 8.16 -11.52
CA ARG A 446 21.57 8.00 -11.85
C ARG A 446 22.33 7.42 -10.67
N VAL A 447 22.72 6.16 -10.77
CA VAL A 447 23.51 5.47 -9.73
C VAL A 447 24.98 5.89 -9.88
N PRO A 448 25.56 6.59 -8.89
CA PRO A 448 26.93 7.12 -8.99
C PRO A 448 27.95 6.02 -9.34
N GLY A 449 28.81 6.31 -10.32
CA GLY A 449 29.83 5.36 -10.79
C GLY A 449 29.32 4.20 -11.65
N VAL A 450 28.00 4.04 -11.80
CA VAL A 450 27.41 2.95 -12.61
C VAL A 450 26.80 3.49 -13.90
N GLY A 451 25.86 4.43 -13.80
CA GLY A 451 25.08 4.88 -14.96
C GLY A 451 23.71 5.44 -14.58
N GLY A 452 22.75 5.48 -15.51
CA GLY A 452 21.44 6.06 -15.24
C GLY A 452 20.39 5.83 -16.33
N TYR A 453 19.13 6.11 -15.98
CA TYR A 453 17.97 6.08 -16.87
C TYR A 453 17.55 7.50 -17.25
N ARG A 454 17.43 7.75 -18.56
CA ARG A 454 17.29 9.10 -19.14
C ARG A 454 16.15 9.20 -20.13
N ALA A 455 15.46 10.34 -20.12
CA ALA A 455 14.74 10.82 -21.29
C ALA A 455 15.65 11.75 -22.09
N LYS A 456 15.92 11.42 -23.35
CA LYS A 456 16.76 12.19 -24.25
C LYS A 456 15.90 13.02 -25.20
N VAL A 457 15.76 14.30 -24.88
CA VAL A 457 15.06 15.29 -25.70
C VAL A 457 16.05 15.89 -26.69
N HIS A 458 15.71 15.87 -27.97
CA HIS A 458 16.50 16.50 -29.03
C HIS A 458 15.70 17.60 -29.71
N VAL A 459 16.26 18.80 -29.72
CA VAL A 459 15.74 19.97 -30.44
C VAL A 459 16.58 20.18 -31.69
N GLY A 460 16.03 19.78 -32.82
CA GLY A 460 16.68 19.92 -34.13
C GLY A 460 16.74 21.37 -34.62
N SER A 461 17.52 21.61 -35.67
CA SER A 461 17.68 22.93 -36.28
C SER A 461 16.43 23.46 -36.99
N SER A 462 15.47 22.58 -37.33
CA SER A 462 14.14 22.96 -37.80
C SER A 462 13.17 23.33 -36.66
N GLY A 463 13.59 23.21 -35.39
CA GLY A 463 12.73 23.31 -34.22
C GLY A 463 11.97 22.03 -33.88
N ALA A 464 12.06 20.98 -34.70
CA ALA A 464 11.43 19.70 -34.39
C ALA A 464 11.95 19.13 -33.07
N VAL A 465 11.03 18.71 -32.20
CA VAL A 465 11.36 18.08 -30.91
C VAL A 465 11.14 16.58 -31.02
N SER A 466 12.17 15.81 -30.64
CA SER A 466 12.05 14.36 -30.49
C SER A 466 12.45 13.93 -29.09
N VAL A 467 11.91 12.80 -28.64
CA VAL A 467 12.24 12.19 -27.34
C VAL A 467 12.53 10.71 -27.53
N GLY A 468 13.55 10.21 -26.84
CA GLY A 468 13.86 8.78 -26.70
C GLY A 468 14.14 8.42 -25.24
N LEU A 469 14.11 7.13 -24.90
CA LEU A 469 14.54 6.64 -23.59
C LEU A 469 15.88 5.94 -23.72
N THR A 470 16.86 6.32 -22.91
CA THR A 470 18.19 5.71 -22.93
C THR A 470 18.64 5.30 -21.53
N ARG A 471 19.53 4.30 -21.49
CA ARG A 471 20.27 3.87 -20.32
C ARG A 471 21.74 4.16 -20.56
N THR A 472 22.42 4.80 -19.61
CA THR A 472 23.88 4.83 -19.59
C THR A 472 24.45 3.79 -18.64
N ALA A 473 25.56 3.16 -19.02
CA ALA A 473 26.34 2.25 -18.18
C ALA A 473 27.82 2.44 -18.50
N GLY A 474 28.61 2.97 -17.55
CA GLY A 474 29.95 3.45 -17.83
C GLY A 474 29.95 4.52 -18.93
N SER A 475 30.70 4.30 -20.02
CA SER A 475 30.75 5.18 -21.19
C SER A 475 29.74 4.82 -22.30
N SER A 476 28.96 3.75 -22.11
CA SER A 476 27.98 3.29 -23.10
C SER A 476 26.61 3.93 -22.86
N GLU A 477 25.95 4.32 -23.94
CA GLU A 477 24.54 4.72 -23.96
C GLU A 477 23.76 3.72 -24.82
N THR A 478 22.72 3.11 -24.26
CA THR A 478 21.84 2.14 -24.92
C THR A 478 20.44 2.71 -25.04
N ALA A 479 19.81 2.59 -26.21
CA ALA A 479 18.39 2.96 -26.36
C ALA A 479 17.49 1.90 -25.71
N LEU A 480 16.60 2.33 -24.81
CA LEU A 480 15.52 1.53 -24.24
C LEU A 480 14.23 1.68 -25.06
N ALA A 481 13.97 2.90 -25.55
CA ALA A 481 12.95 3.19 -26.54
C ALA A 481 13.54 4.11 -27.62
N PRO A 482 13.22 3.88 -28.91
CA PRO A 482 13.78 4.67 -30.00
C PRO A 482 13.36 6.15 -29.89
N SER A 483 14.19 7.04 -30.43
CA SER A 483 13.82 8.46 -30.52
C SER A 483 12.68 8.65 -31.52
N THR A 484 11.64 9.36 -31.12
CA THR A 484 10.47 9.66 -31.93
C THR A 484 10.17 11.16 -31.90
N VAL A 485 9.77 11.72 -33.05
CA VAL A 485 9.34 13.12 -33.14
C VAL A 485 8.00 13.27 -32.42
N VAL A 486 7.89 14.26 -31.53
CA VAL A 486 6.66 14.54 -30.80
C VAL A 486 5.69 15.28 -31.73
N PRO A 487 4.54 14.68 -32.11
CA PRO A 487 3.61 15.31 -33.04
C PRO A 487 3.09 16.65 -32.51
N GLY A 488 3.05 17.67 -33.38
CA GLY A 488 2.55 19.00 -33.02
C GLY A 488 3.48 19.84 -32.13
N LEU A 489 4.63 19.32 -31.71
CA LEU A 489 5.59 20.06 -30.89
C LEU A 489 6.76 20.60 -31.73
N THR A 490 6.81 21.91 -31.86
CA THR A 490 7.93 22.65 -32.46
C THR A 490 8.46 23.66 -31.46
N HIS A 491 9.76 23.62 -31.20
CA HIS A 491 10.46 24.59 -30.37
C HIS A 491 10.73 25.87 -31.16
N VAL A 492 10.37 27.01 -30.60
CA VAL A 492 10.88 28.31 -31.04
C VAL A 492 11.42 29.10 -29.87
N VAL A 493 12.29 30.06 -30.15
CA VAL A 493 12.89 30.92 -29.12
C VAL A 493 11.80 31.61 -28.30
N GLY A 494 11.97 31.61 -26.97
CA GLY A 494 10.97 32.13 -26.03
C GLY A 494 9.89 31.14 -25.63
N GLN A 495 9.81 29.96 -26.28
CA GLN A 495 8.97 28.86 -25.79
C GLN A 495 9.72 28.00 -24.79
N ARG A 496 8.96 27.55 -23.79
CA ARG A 496 9.39 26.63 -22.75
C ARG A 496 8.83 25.24 -23.07
N LEU A 497 9.65 24.22 -22.92
CA LEU A 497 9.28 22.81 -23.02
C LEU A 497 9.17 22.26 -21.60
N GLN A 498 8.07 21.60 -21.28
CA GLN A 498 7.96 20.81 -20.07
C GLN A 498 8.43 19.39 -20.37
N VAL A 499 9.29 18.85 -19.51
CA VAL A 499 9.79 17.47 -19.58
C VAL A 499 9.41 16.77 -18.28
N ARG A 500 8.79 15.58 -18.39
CA ARG A 500 8.52 14.68 -17.27
C ARG A 500 9.16 13.33 -17.53
N VAL A 501 9.90 12.82 -16.55
CA VAL A 501 10.54 11.50 -16.57
C VAL A 501 10.13 10.76 -15.31
N GLN A 502 9.55 9.57 -15.46
CA GLN A 502 9.19 8.71 -14.35
C GLN A 502 10.04 7.44 -14.37
N VAL A 503 10.63 7.09 -13.23
CA VAL A 503 11.45 5.88 -13.04
C VAL A 503 10.94 5.16 -11.79
N THR A 504 10.33 3.99 -11.95
CA THR A 504 9.73 3.21 -10.85
C THR A 504 10.21 1.76 -10.84
N GLY A 505 10.15 1.12 -9.68
CA GLY A 505 10.45 -0.29 -9.52
C GLY A 505 11.94 -0.63 -9.58
N THR A 506 12.27 -1.85 -9.16
CA THR A 506 13.61 -2.44 -9.23
C THR A 506 13.47 -3.89 -9.69
N SER A 507 14.20 -4.26 -10.73
CA SER A 507 14.19 -5.61 -11.35
C SER A 507 12.80 -6.13 -11.77
N PRO A 508 12.12 -5.49 -12.74
CA PRO A 508 12.63 -4.44 -13.63
C PRO A 508 12.32 -3.02 -13.15
N THR A 509 13.18 -2.08 -13.55
CA THR A 509 12.86 -0.66 -13.51
C THR A 509 12.00 -0.30 -14.72
N THR A 510 10.91 0.42 -14.52
CA THR A 510 10.08 1.03 -15.57
C THR A 510 10.51 2.48 -15.76
N VAL A 511 10.74 2.90 -17.00
CA VAL A 511 11.12 4.27 -17.38
C VAL A 511 10.07 4.81 -18.35
N ARG A 512 9.55 6.00 -18.07
CA ARG A 512 8.54 6.68 -18.89
C ARG A 512 8.90 8.14 -19.12
N ALA A 513 8.48 8.69 -20.25
CA ALA A 513 8.70 10.11 -20.54
C ALA A 513 7.53 10.77 -21.27
N ARG A 514 7.37 12.07 -20.99
CA ARG A 514 6.51 13.02 -21.70
C ARG A 514 7.28 14.30 -21.94
N VAL A 515 7.06 14.89 -23.11
CA VAL A 515 7.54 16.23 -23.47
C VAL A 515 6.42 16.97 -24.18
N TRP A 516 6.15 18.19 -23.72
CA TRP A 516 5.13 19.06 -24.28
C TRP A 516 5.53 20.53 -24.13
N ARG A 517 4.73 21.43 -24.71
CA ARG A 517 4.91 22.87 -24.57
C ARG A 517 4.40 23.32 -23.21
N ALA A 518 5.18 24.09 -22.47
CA ALA A 518 4.73 24.67 -21.22
C ALA A 518 3.54 25.62 -21.47
N GLY A 519 2.49 25.48 -20.67
CA GLY A 519 1.20 26.18 -20.84
C GLY A 519 0.12 25.35 -21.55
N ASP A 520 0.51 24.29 -22.28
CA ASP A 520 -0.45 23.29 -22.76
C ASP A 520 -0.76 22.26 -21.65
N PRO A 521 -1.95 21.62 -21.67
CA PRO A 521 -2.24 20.51 -20.77
C PRO A 521 -1.22 19.37 -20.92
N GLU A 522 -0.83 18.77 -19.79
CA GLU A 522 0.00 17.56 -19.83
C GLU A 522 -0.69 16.45 -20.62
N PRO A 523 0.03 15.73 -21.52
CA PRO A 523 -0.51 14.56 -22.19
C PRO A 523 -0.96 13.48 -21.19
N SER A 524 -2.22 13.02 -21.31
CA SER A 524 -2.76 11.97 -20.42
C SER A 524 -2.08 10.61 -20.60
N ALA A 525 -1.61 10.30 -21.82
CA ALA A 525 -0.84 9.10 -22.13
C ALA A 525 0.68 9.34 -22.03
N TRP A 526 1.43 8.34 -21.59
CA TRP A 526 2.90 8.36 -21.70
C TRP A 526 3.30 8.26 -23.17
N GLN A 527 4.18 9.16 -23.63
CA GLN A 527 4.66 9.13 -25.02
C GLN A 527 5.61 7.96 -25.24
N LEU A 528 6.44 7.66 -24.24
CA LEU A 528 7.34 6.51 -24.23
C LEU A 528 7.26 5.77 -22.90
N THR A 529 7.39 4.45 -22.95
CA THR A 529 7.53 3.57 -21.79
C THR A 529 8.47 2.43 -22.17
N ALA A 530 9.40 2.09 -21.29
CA ALA A 530 10.30 0.95 -21.44
C ALA A 530 10.62 0.34 -20.07
N THR A 531 11.11 -0.90 -20.06
CA THR A 531 11.57 -1.59 -18.85
C THR A 531 13.02 -2.03 -19.01
N ASP A 532 13.80 -2.02 -17.93
CA ASP A 532 15.19 -2.48 -17.91
C ASP A 532 15.54 -3.09 -16.55
N ALA A 533 16.30 -4.19 -16.57
CA ALA A 533 16.69 -4.93 -15.36
C ALA A 533 18.21 -4.97 -15.15
N THR A 534 18.95 -3.98 -15.65
CA THR A 534 20.41 -3.91 -15.48
C THR A 534 20.77 -3.87 -14.00
N ALA A 535 21.40 -4.92 -13.48
CA ALA A 535 21.61 -5.12 -12.04
C ALA A 535 22.17 -3.89 -11.31
N GLY A 536 23.18 -3.21 -11.88
CA GLY A 536 23.80 -2.04 -11.26
C GLY A 536 22.92 -0.78 -11.19
N LEU A 537 21.80 -0.73 -11.91
CA LEU A 537 20.86 0.41 -11.94
C LEU A 537 19.59 0.19 -11.12
N GLN A 538 19.51 -0.94 -10.40
CA GLN A 538 18.36 -1.28 -9.55
C GLN A 538 18.50 -0.73 -8.12
N ALA A 539 19.52 0.08 -7.84
CA ALA A 539 19.71 0.78 -6.58
C ALA A 539 19.20 2.23 -6.68
N ALA A 540 18.97 2.86 -5.52
CA ALA A 540 18.65 4.28 -5.47
C ALA A 540 19.77 5.14 -6.10
N GLY A 541 19.39 6.26 -6.73
CA GLY A 541 20.32 7.13 -7.40
C GLY A 541 19.92 8.60 -7.35
N GLU A 542 20.80 9.42 -7.91
CA GLU A 542 20.66 10.86 -8.03
C GLU A 542 19.75 11.24 -9.20
N ILE A 543 19.37 12.52 -9.24
CA ILE A 543 18.73 13.14 -10.41
C ILE A 543 19.67 14.14 -11.07
N GLY A 544 19.41 14.46 -12.34
CA GLY A 544 20.20 15.48 -13.03
C GLY A 544 19.85 15.64 -14.49
N ALA A 545 20.74 16.31 -15.21
CA ALA A 545 20.66 16.41 -16.66
C ALA A 545 22.05 16.47 -17.30
N TYR A 546 22.13 15.99 -18.53
CA TYR A 546 23.26 16.15 -19.43
C TYR A 546 22.84 16.87 -20.70
N LEU A 547 23.48 18.00 -20.97
CA LEU A 547 23.24 18.82 -22.16
C LEU A 547 24.42 18.71 -23.11
N TYR A 548 24.12 18.59 -24.41
CA TYR A 548 25.13 18.59 -25.46
C TYR A 548 24.66 19.39 -26.66
N LEU A 549 25.49 20.33 -27.11
CA LEU A 549 25.28 21.04 -28.37
C LEU A 549 26.14 20.41 -29.47
N SER A 550 25.52 20.07 -30.60
CA SER A 550 26.22 19.45 -31.73
C SER A 550 27.48 20.22 -32.14
N SER A 551 28.55 19.50 -32.49
CA SER A 551 29.78 20.07 -33.06
C SER A 551 29.57 20.79 -34.39
N SER A 552 28.46 20.51 -35.08
CA SER A 552 28.07 21.20 -36.31
C SER A 552 27.28 22.49 -36.10
N ALA A 553 26.99 22.87 -34.84
CA ALA A 553 26.28 24.11 -34.52
C ALA A 553 27.15 25.33 -34.82
N THR A 554 26.55 26.36 -35.43
CA THR A 554 27.23 27.60 -35.83
C THR A 554 26.79 28.81 -35.01
N GLY A 555 25.61 28.77 -34.41
CA GLY A 555 25.04 29.85 -33.58
C GLY A 555 25.53 29.88 -32.13
N THR A 556 26.84 29.76 -31.88
CA THR A 556 27.39 29.54 -30.52
C THR A 556 27.97 30.81 -29.88
N PRO A 557 28.03 30.92 -28.54
CA PRO A 557 27.48 29.96 -27.57
C PRO A 557 25.94 30.02 -27.55
N LEU A 558 25.31 28.86 -27.39
CA LEU A 558 23.90 28.75 -27.07
C LEU A 558 23.76 28.67 -25.54
N VAL A 559 22.77 29.36 -24.99
CA VAL A 559 22.43 29.25 -23.56
C VAL A 559 21.13 28.47 -23.44
N ALA A 560 21.24 27.27 -22.89
CA ALA A 560 20.08 26.50 -22.45
C ALA A 560 19.64 27.00 -21.08
N GLN A 561 18.34 27.13 -20.87
CA GLN A 561 17.73 27.57 -19.63
C GLN A 561 16.93 26.40 -19.05
N LEU A 562 17.15 26.09 -17.78
CA LEU A 562 16.37 25.14 -17.01
C LEU A 562 15.67 25.86 -15.86
N ASP A 563 14.45 25.44 -15.55
CA ASP A 563 13.58 26.04 -14.55
C ASP A 563 12.67 24.97 -13.93
N ASP A 564 12.05 25.28 -12.80
CA ASP A 564 11.03 24.44 -12.13
C ASP A 564 11.41 22.96 -12.02
N VAL A 565 12.63 22.66 -11.54
CA VAL A 565 13.06 21.28 -11.31
C VAL A 565 12.35 20.76 -10.07
N VAL A 566 11.57 19.69 -10.20
CA VAL A 566 10.83 19.07 -9.09
C VAL A 566 10.87 17.55 -9.22
N ALA A 567 11.37 16.87 -8.19
CA ALA A 567 11.42 15.42 -8.10
C ALA A 567 10.63 14.91 -6.89
N ARG A 568 9.79 13.90 -7.11
CA ARG A 568 8.90 13.31 -6.09
C ARG A 568 8.91 11.79 -6.17
N THR A 569 8.46 11.14 -5.12
CA THR A 569 8.11 9.72 -5.21
C THR A 569 6.83 9.60 -6.05
N PRO A 570 6.81 8.78 -7.12
CA PRO A 570 5.69 8.57 -8.04
C PRO A 570 4.38 8.08 -7.43
#